data_AF-A0A9D1B3Y1-F1
#
_entry.id   AF-A0A9D1B3Y1-F1
#
_cell.length_a   1.000
_cell.length_b   1.000
_cell.length_c   1.000
_cell.angle_alpha   90.00
_cell.angle_beta   90.00
_cell.angle_gamma   90.00
#
_symmetry.space_group_name_H-M   'P 1'
#
loop_
_entity.id
_entity.type
_entity.pdbx_description
1 polymer ?
#
loop_
_entity_poly.entity_id
_entity_poly.type
_entity_poly.pdbx_seq_one_letter_code
_entity_poly.pdbx_strand_id
1 'polypeptide(L)'
;MDPTLRQVLRQHYRADERECLLSLLDAARLDGPAAAAVRSLALRLVEGARARAGGRGGVEALLVEYDLSSREGVLLMCLAEALLRIPDRATAERLIHDKLVRGEWDRHLGHSDSLLVNASTWGLLLTGRVLDAGADAPSPLQQLHTLVTRLGEAAARLALRQAMEVLAGQFVMGESLAAALRQAPRRPGLRYSFDCL
;
A
#
# COMPACT_ATOMS: atom_id res chain seq x y z
N MET A 1 -15.54 -23.74 23.45
CA MET A 1 -16.65 -22.81 23.17
C MET A 1 -17.94 -23.46 23.57
N ASP A 2 -18.77 -22.72 24.29
CA ASP A 2 -20.13 -23.12 24.64
C ASP A 2 -20.93 -23.50 23.36
N PRO A 3 -21.54 -24.71 23.30
CA PRO A 3 -22.37 -25.13 22.17
C PRO A 3 -23.48 -24.14 21.81
N THR A 4 -24.01 -23.42 22.80
CA THR A 4 -25.10 -22.44 22.61
C THR A 4 -24.60 -21.20 21.85
N LEU A 5 -23.42 -20.69 22.18
CA LEU A 5 -22.80 -19.55 21.47
C LEU A 5 -22.49 -19.88 20.01
N ARG A 6 -22.06 -21.11 19.73
CA ARG A 6 -21.80 -21.56 18.35
C ARG A 6 -23.09 -21.60 17.52
N GLN A 7 -24.21 -21.97 18.14
CA GLN A 7 -25.52 -21.99 17.49
C GLN A 7 -26.01 -20.57 17.18
N VAL A 8 -25.84 -19.62 18.11
CA VAL A 8 -26.16 -18.20 17.89
C VAL A 8 -25.38 -17.63 16.71
N LEU A 9 -24.07 -17.89 16.62
CA LEU A 9 -23.25 -17.44 15.49
C LEU A 9 -23.75 -17.99 14.15
N ARG A 10 -24.16 -19.26 14.11
CA ARG A 10 -24.69 -19.89 12.88
C ARG A 10 -26.01 -19.26 12.43
N GLN A 11 -26.87 -18.90 13.38
CA GLN A 11 -28.15 -18.25 13.08
C GLN A 11 -27.95 -16.85 12.46
N HIS A 12 -26.89 -16.15 12.84
CA HIS A 12 -26.58 -14.81 12.31
C HIS A 12 -25.75 -14.82 11.03
N TYR A 13 -25.33 -15.98 10.51
CA TYR A 13 -24.46 -16.07 9.33
C TYR A 13 -25.11 -15.53 8.05
N ARG A 14 -26.44 -15.68 7.92
CA ARG A 14 -27.25 -15.15 6.80
C ARG A 14 -28.58 -14.57 7.29
N ALA A 15 -28.56 -13.99 8.49
CA ALA A 15 -29.74 -13.31 9.02
C ALA A 15 -30.08 -12.09 8.15
N ASP A 16 -31.34 -11.68 8.20
CA ASP A 16 -31.79 -10.48 7.51
C ASP A 16 -31.06 -9.23 8.06
N GLU A 17 -30.58 -8.39 7.15
CA GLU A 17 -29.79 -7.20 7.53
C GLU A 17 -30.62 -6.23 8.36
N ARG A 18 -31.90 -6.04 8.03
CA ARG A 18 -32.78 -5.12 8.75
C ARG A 18 -33.03 -5.61 10.17
N GLU A 19 -33.26 -6.90 10.36
CA GLU A 19 -33.40 -7.50 11.70
C GLU A 19 -32.13 -7.29 12.54
N CYS A 20 -30.96 -7.55 11.95
CA CYS A 20 -29.68 -7.33 12.61
C CYS A 20 -29.47 -5.85 12.98
N LEU A 21 -29.70 -4.93 12.06
CA LEU A 21 -29.54 -3.49 12.30
C LEU A 21 -30.46 -2.99 13.40
N LEU A 22 -31.74 -3.38 13.39
CA LEU A 22 -32.69 -2.98 14.43
C LEU A 22 -32.22 -3.44 15.82
N SER A 23 -31.66 -4.64 15.93
CA SER A 23 -31.10 -5.14 17.20
C SER A 23 -29.84 -4.39 17.66
N LEU A 24 -29.01 -3.91 16.72
CA LEU A 24 -27.74 -3.24 17.01
C LEU A 24 -27.89 -1.74 17.28
N LEU A 25 -28.92 -1.10 16.72
CA LEU A 25 -29.13 0.34 16.83
C LEU A 25 -29.29 0.81 18.28
N ASP A 26 -30.02 0.04 19.09
CA ASP A 26 -30.20 0.41 20.50
C ASP A 26 -28.93 0.17 21.32
N ALA A 27 -28.17 -0.88 21.03
CA ALA A 27 -26.88 -1.14 21.67
C ALA A 27 -25.81 -0.09 21.30
N ALA A 28 -25.87 0.46 20.08
CA ALA A 28 -24.95 1.50 19.59
C ALA A 28 -25.39 2.93 19.95
N ARG A 29 -26.58 3.11 20.55
CA ARG A 29 -27.13 4.43 20.85
C ARG A 29 -26.30 5.11 21.95
N LEU A 30 -25.77 6.28 21.61
CA LEU A 30 -25.10 7.17 22.55
C LEU A 30 -26.07 8.24 23.04
N ASP A 31 -25.93 8.65 24.31
CA ASP A 31 -26.61 9.84 24.80
C ASP A 31 -25.97 11.13 24.21
N GLY A 32 -26.69 12.25 24.35
CA GLY A 32 -26.23 13.53 23.82
C GLY A 32 -24.81 13.93 24.28
N PRO A 33 -24.50 13.84 25.59
CA PRO A 33 -23.16 14.13 26.10
C PRO A 33 -22.07 13.21 25.56
N ALA A 34 -22.27 11.89 25.53
CA ALA A 34 -21.29 10.94 24.99
C ALA A 34 -21.07 11.15 23.49
N ALA A 35 -22.14 11.38 22.72
CA ALA A 35 -22.05 11.68 21.30
C ALA A 35 -21.24 12.96 21.02
N ALA A 36 -21.42 14.00 21.83
CA ALA A 36 -20.64 15.23 21.74
C ALA A 36 -19.15 15.01 22.07
N ALA A 37 -18.86 14.22 23.12
CA ALA A 37 -17.49 13.88 23.50
C ALA A 37 -16.78 13.06 22.42
N VAL A 38 -17.45 12.05 21.85
CA VAL A 38 -16.94 11.25 20.72
C VAL A 38 -16.64 12.14 19.52
N ARG A 39 -17.56 13.06 19.17
CA ARG A 39 -17.36 14.00 18.06
C ARG A 39 -16.14 14.89 18.29
N SER A 40 -15.99 15.46 19.48
CA SER A 40 -14.85 16.31 19.83
C SER A 40 -13.53 15.55 19.75
N LEU A 41 -13.48 14.31 20.27
CA LEU A 41 -12.29 13.47 20.17
C LEU A 41 -11.97 13.11 18.70
N ALA A 42 -12.96 12.71 17.92
CA ALA A 42 -12.78 12.36 16.51
C ALA A 42 -12.21 13.55 15.72
N LEU A 43 -12.74 14.75 15.92
CA LEU A 43 -12.21 15.97 15.29
C LEU A 43 -10.74 16.20 15.62
N ARG A 44 -10.38 16.17 16.92
CA ARG A 44 -8.98 16.35 17.34
C ARG A 44 -8.05 15.29 16.74
N LEU A 45 -8.50 14.04 16.67
CA LEU A 45 -7.70 12.96 16.08
C LEU A 45 -7.49 13.18 14.56
N VAL A 46 -8.53 13.56 13.84
CA VAL A 46 -8.46 13.84 12.39
C VAL A 46 -7.58 15.05 12.10
N GLU A 47 -7.77 16.15 12.84
CA GLU A 47 -6.93 17.36 12.70
C GLU A 47 -5.47 17.05 13.00
N GLY A 48 -5.19 16.34 14.09
CA GLY A 48 -3.84 15.91 14.43
C GLY A 48 -3.23 14.94 13.42
N ALA A 49 -4.02 14.07 12.80
CA ALA A 49 -3.55 13.19 11.72
C ALA A 49 -3.20 14.00 10.47
N ARG A 50 -4.08 14.93 10.05
CA ARG A 50 -3.85 15.79 8.87
C ARG A 50 -2.64 16.71 9.04
N ALA A 51 -2.46 17.30 10.22
CA ALA A 51 -1.29 18.13 10.51
C ALA A 51 0.03 17.35 10.42
N ARG A 52 0.02 16.07 10.79
CA ARG A 52 1.19 15.18 10.70
C ARG A 52 1.41 14.62 9.29
N ALA A 53 0.35 14.39 8.54
CA ALA A 53 0.41 13.94 7.15
C ALA A 53 1.03 15.00 6.20
N GLY A 54 1.04 16.28 6.58
CA GLY A 54 1.73 17.34 5.82
C GLY A 54 3.25 17.23 5.76
N GLY A 55 3.87 16.28 6.47
CA GLY A 55 5.27 15.93 6.27
C GLY A 55 5.42 15.08 5.01
N ARG A 56 6.03 15.64 3.96
CA ARG A 56 6.39 14.96 2.70
C ARG A 56 7.22 13.70 2.98
N GLY A 57 6.57 12.57 3.22
CA GLY A 57 7.23 11.31 3.53
C GLY A 57 6.46 10.15 2.89
N GLY A 58 7.19 9.19 2.34
CA GLY A 58 6.60 8.07 1.59
C GLY A 58 6.51 8.37 0.10
N VAL A 59 5.44 7.89 -0.54
CA VAL A 59 5.33 7.87 -2.01
C VAL A 59 5.22 9.29 -2.61
N GLU A 60 4.52 10.22 -1.95
CA GLU A 60 4.40 11.60 -2.45
C GLU A 60 5.75 12.34 -2.50
N ALA A 61 6.63 12.10 -1.53
CA ALA A 61 7.98 12.66 -1.55
C ALA A 61 8.81 12.10 -2.70
N LEU A 62 8.68 10.80 -2.97
CA LEU A 62 9.30 10.13 -4.10
C LEU A 62 8.82 10.72 -5.44
N LEU A 63 7.52 11.00 -5.60
CA LEU A 63 7.00 11.61 -6.82
C LEU A 63 7.61 13.00 -7.05
N VAL A 64 7.73 13.80 -6.00
CA VAL A 64 8.30 15.16 -6.09
C VAL A 64 9.82 15.11 -6.34
N GLU A 65 10.54 14.19 -5.70
CA GLU A 65 12.00 14.07 -5.82
C GLU A 65 12.47 13.71 -7.23
N TYR A 66 11.73 12.82 -7.91
CA TYR A 66 12.07 12.36 -9.26
C TYR A 66 11.16 12.95 -10.35
N ASP A 67 10.38 13.99 -10.03
CA ASP A 67 9.43 14.64 -10.95
C ASP A 67 8.57 13.61 -11.71
N LEU A 68 7.98 12.68 -10.95
CA LEU A 68 7.16 11.59 -11.49
C LEU A 68 5.73 12.07 -11.64
N SER A 69 5.15 11.83 -12.81
CA SER A 69 3.70 11.87 -12.94
C SER A 69 3.06 10.80 -12.05
N SER A 70 1.79 10.99 -11.66
CA SER A 70 1.09 9.98 -10.85
C SER A 70 1.05 8.61 -11.52
N ARG A 71 1.02 8.57 -12.85
CA ARG A 71 1.01 7.33 -13.63
C ARG A 71 2.37 6.62 -13.59
N GLU A 72 3.46 7.37 -13.74
CA GLU A 72 4.81 6.83 -13.57
C GLU A 72 5.05 6.36 -12.13
N GLY A 73 4.53 7.10 -11.15
CA GLY A 73 4.50 6.69 -9.76
C GLY A 73 3.86 5.33 -9.55
N VAL A 74 2.66 5.12 -10.10
CA VAL A 74 1.96 3.83 -10.00
C VAL A 74 2.77 2.70 -10.63
N LEU A 75 3.37 2.91 -11.81
CA LEU A 75 4.19 1.90 -12.48
C LEU A 75 5.44 1.56 -11.67
N LEU A 76 6.11 2.56 -11.12
CA LEU A 76 7.30 2.39 -10.28
C LEU A 76 6.96 1.60 -9.02
N MET A 77 5.81 1.87 -8.39
CA MET A 77 5.35 1.14 -7.20
C MET A 77 4.96 -0.30 -7.51
N CYS A 78 4.28 -0.56 -8.63
CA CYS A 78 4.00 -1.92 -9.08
C CYS A 78 5.28 -2.72 -9.35
N LEU A 79 6.28 -2.10 -9.99
CA LEU A 79 7.57 -2.72 -10.24
C LEU A 79 8.33 -3.00 -8.94
N ALA A 80 8.36 -2.03 -8.02
CA ALA A 80 8.98 -2.19 -6.71
C ALA A 80 8.33 -3.33 -5.91
N GLU A 81 7.00 -3.45 -5.95
CA GLU A 81 6.28 -4.55 -5.31
C GLU A 81 6.63 -5.92 -5.92
N ALA A 82 6.66 -6.02 -7.25
CA ALA A 82 7.04 -7.24 -7.94
C ALA A 82 8.48 -7.67 -7.58
N LEU A 83 9.40 -6.72 -7.46
CA LEU A 83 10.79 -6.97 -7.06
C LEU A 83 10.93 -7.38 -5.59
N LEU A 84 10.10 -6.83 -4.70
CA LEU A 84 10.08 -7.25 -3.29
C LEU A 84 9.61 -8.70 -3.10
N ARG A 85 8.87 -9.27 -4.06
CA ARG A 85 8.48 -10.69 -4.04
C ARG A 85 9.63 -11.64 -4.38
N ILE A 86 10.77 -11.13 -4.84
CA ILE A 86 11.96 -11.94 -5.13
C ILE A 86 12.75 -12.10 -3.81
N PRO A 87 12.84 -13.31 -3.25
CA PRO A 87 13.45 -13.51 -1.94
C PRO A 87 14.98 -13.31 -1.93
N ASP A 88 15.65 -13.52 -3.07
CA ASP A 88 17.09 -13.28 -3.20
C ASP A 88 17.37 -11.84 -3.68
N ARG A 89 17.93 -11.03 -2.77
CA ARG A 89 18.31 -9.65 -3.05
C ARG A 89 19.31 -9.54 -4.20
N ALA A 90 20.24 -10.48 -4.34
CA ALA A 90 21.20 -10.46 -5.45
C ALA A 90 20.49 -10.65 -6.80
N THR A 91 19.52 -11.54 -6.88
CA THR A 91 18.69 -11.75 -8.07
C THR A 91 17.80 -10.55 -8.37
N ALA A 92 17.18 -9.93 -7.36
CA ALA A 92 16.42 -8.70 -7.54
C ALA A 92 17.29 -7.57 -8.10
N GLU A 93 18.48 -7.36 -7.55
CA GLU A 93 19.44 -6.35 -8.01
C GLU A 93 19.97 -6.60 -9.43
N ARG A 94 20.25 -7.86 -9.77
CA ARG A 94 20.61 -8.23 -11.13
C ARG A 94 19.46 -7.97 -12.09
N LEU A 95 18.21 -8.24 -11.71
CA LEU A 95 17.05 -7.94 -12.56
C LEU A 95 16.84 -6.44 -12.75
N ILE A 96 17.01 -5.65 -11.68
CA ILE A 96 17.03 -4.18 -11.76
C ILE A 96 18.11 -3.75 -12.76
N HIS A 97 19.33 -4.29 -12.66
CA HIS A 97 20.41 -3.97 -13.59
C HIS A 97 20.11 -4.41 -15.02
N ASP A 98 19.91 -5.70 -15.26
CA ASP A 98 19.79 -6.25 -16.60
C ASP A 98 18.56 -5.73 -17.35
N LYS A 99 17.45 -5.45 -16.65
CA LYS A 99 16.21 -5.00 -17.28
C LYS A 99 16.13 -3.48 -17.45
N LEU A 100 16.62 -2.67 -16.50
CA LEU A 100 16.70 -1.22 -16.69
C LEU A 100 17.77 -0.82 -17.71
N VAL A 101 18.89 -1.55 -17.81
CA VAL A 101 20.04 -1.22 -18.69
C VAL A 101 19.80 -1.59 -20.15
N ARG A 102 19.30 -2.81 -20.43
CA ARG A 102 19.40 -3.37 -21.80
C ARG A 102 18.15 -3.24 -22.66
N GLY A 103 17.06 -2.68 -22.14
CA GLY A 103 15.86 -2.45 -22.94
C GLY A 103 15.19 -3.72 -23.47
N GLU A 104 15.66 -4.92 -23.13
CA GLU A 104 15.09 -6.21 -23.55
C GLU A 104 13.81 -6.58 -22.76
N TRP A 105 12.90 -5.61 -22.62
CA TRP A 105 11.58 -5.79 -22.01
C TRP A 105 10.71 -6.70 -22.89
N ASP A 106 10.79 -6.52 -24.21
CA ASP A 106 9.97 -7.25 -25.21
C ASP A 106 10.21 -8.76 -25.22
N ARG A 107 11.44 -9.22 -24.94
CA ARG A 107 11.82 -10.63 -25.08
C ARG A 107 11.29 -11.56 -23.98
N HIS A 108 10.93 -11.03 -22.81
CA HIS A 108 10.56 -11.85 -21.64
C HIS A 108 9.32 -11.37 -20.87
N LEU A 109 8.75 -10.21 -21.21
CA LEU A 109 7.48 -9.71 -20.63
C LEU A 109 6.32 -9.76 -21.64
N GLY A 110 6.54 -10.39 -22.80
CA GLY A 110 5.60 -10.49 -23.94
C GLY A 110 4.24 -11.15 -23.67
N HIS A 111 3.89 -11.44 -22.40
CA HIS A 111 2.59 -11.99 -22.00
C HIS A 111 2.02 -11.42 -20.69
N SER A 112 2.62 -10.38 -20.08
CA SER A 112 2.26 -10.03 -18.70
C SER A 112 1.28 -8.87 -18.57
N ASP A 113 -0.01 -9.20 -18.51
CA ASP A 113 -1.01 -8.50 -17.67
C ASP A 113 -0.56 -8.39 -16.19
N SER A 114 0.54 -9.07 -15.83
CA SER A 114 1.05 -9.24 -14.48
C SER A 114 1.77 -8.02 -13.88
N LEU A 115 2.28 -7.07 -14.68
CA LEU A 115 2.96 -5.87 -14.16
C LEU A 115 2.00 -4.86 -13.52
N LEU A 116 0.71 -4.94 -13.85
CA LEU A 116 -0.32 -4.04 -13.36
C LEU A 116 -1.27 -4.69 -12.36
N VAL A 117 -0.94 -5.87 -11.81
CA VAL A 117 -1.84 -6.63 -10.93
C VAL A 117 -2.40 -5.78 -9.78
N ASN A 118 -1.62 -4.80 -9.30
CA ASN A 118 -2.02 -3.88 -8.24
C ASN A 118 -2.07 -2.40 -8.68
N ALA A 119 -2.12 -2.10 -9.97
CA ALA A 119 -2.14 -0.74 -10.48
C ALA A 119 -3.38 0.04 -10.02
N SER A 120 -4.51 -0.64 -9.83
CA SER A 120 -5.73 -0.07 -9.27
C SER A 120 -5.55 0.35 -7.80
N THR A 121 -4.88 -0.48 -7.00
CA THR A 121 -4.55 -0.19 -5.59
C THR A 121 -3.62 1.03 -5.49
N TRP A 122 -2.53 1.04 -6.27
CA TRP A 122 -1.59 2.16 -6.26
C TRP A 122 -2.17 3.42 -6.90
N GLY A 123 -2.98 3.28 -7.95
CA GLY A 123 -3.70 4.38 -8.58
C GLY A 123 -4.65 5.07 -7.62
N LEU A 124 -5.43 4.30 -6.87
CA LEU A 124 -6.33 4.84 -5.85
C LEU A 124 -5.54 5.53 -4.73
N LEU A 125 -4.45 4.92 -4.26
CA LEU A 125 -3.63 5.50 -3.19
C LEU A 125 -2.97 6.83 -3.63
N LEU A 126 -2.47 6.91 -4.86
CA LEU A 126 -1.72 8.07 -5.35
C LEU A 126 -2.59 9.19 -5.93
N THR A 127 -3.75 8.85 -6.47
CA THR A 127 -4.60 9.82 -7.19
C THR A 127 -6.00 9.98 -6.60
N GLY A 128 -6.38 9.14 -5.63
CA GLY A 128 -7.74 9.07 -5.12
C GLY A 128 -8.75 8.53 -6.14
N ARG A 129 -8.30 8.01 -7.28
CA ARG A 129 -9.15 7.48 -8.37
C ARG A 129 -8.59 6.16 -8.88
N VAL A 130 -9.48 5.29 -9.35
CA VAL A 130 -9.06 4.10 -10.09
C VAL A 130 -8.54 4.58 -11.45
N LEU A 131 -7.29 4.23 -11.77
CA LEU A 131 -6.71 4.53 -13.08
C LEU A 131 -7.25 3.54 -14.10
N ASP A 132 -7.89 4.06 -15.14
CA ASP A 132 -8.43 3.24 -16.22
C ASP A 132 -7.31 2.92 -17.23
N ALA A 133 -7.11 1.63 -17.49
CA ALA A 133 -6.21 1.14 -18.53
C ALA A 133 -6.98 1.07 -19.85
N GLY A 134 -7.46 2.22 -20.35
CA GLY A 134 -8.17 2.31 -21.62
C GLY A 134 -7.31 1.81 -22.80
N ALA A 135 -7.95 1.35 -23.87
CA ALA A 135 -7.28 0.76 -25.04
C ALA A 135 -6.25 1.69 -25.74
N ASP A 136 -6.37 3.01 -25.57
CA ASP A 136 -5.46 4.02 -26.14
C ASP A 136 -4.29 4.41 -25.21
N ALA A 137 -4.18 3.79 -24.04
CA ALA A 137 -3.18 4.15 -23.07
C ALA A 137 -1.83 3.48 -23.41
N PRO A 138 -0.70 4.22 -23.41
CA PRO A 138 0.60 3.64 -23.79
C PRO A 138 0.95 2.45 -22.90
N SER A 139 1.64 1.45 -23.46
CA SER A 139 1.90 0.22 -22.70
C SER A 139 2.72 0.52 -21.44
N PRO A 140 2.53 -0.21 -20.33
CA PRO A 140 3.30 -0.02 -19.10
C PRO A 140 4.81 -0.03 -19.33
N LEU A 141 5.27 -0.88 -20.25
CA LEU A 141 6.67 -1.01 -20.64
C LEU A 141 7.18 0.23 -21.38
N GLN A 142 6.38 0.79 -22.30
CA GLN A 142 6.74 2.02 -23.02
C GLN A 142 6.85 3.22 -22.08
N GLN A 143 5.96 3.30 -21.09
CA GLN A 143 5.99 4.36 -20.08
C GLN A 143 7.21 4.22 -19.16
N LEU A 144 7.53 3.00 -18.73
CA LEU A 144 8.73 2.74 -17.94
C LEU A 144 10.01 3.03 -18.73
N HIS A 145 10.06 2.65 -20.02
CA HIS A 145 11.18 3.00 -20.89
C HIS A 145 11.33 4.52 -21.04
N THR A 146 10.23 5.23 -21.30
CA THR A 146 10.21 6.70 -21.36
C THR A 146 10.73 7.32 -20.07
N LEU A 147 10.27 6.81 -18.91
CA LEU A 147 10.73 7.22 -17.60
C LEU A 147 12.24 7.05 -17.43
N VAL A 148 12.77 5.87 -17.77
CA VAL A 148 14.21 5.57 -17.69
C VAL A 148 15.02 6.45 -18.62
N THR A 149 14.55 6.70 -19.85
CA THR A 149 15.23 7.60 -20.78
C THR A 149 15.23 9.06 -20.32
N ARG A 150 14.16 9.51 -19.65
CA ARG A 150 14.05 10.88 -19.11
C ARG A 150 14.94 11.09 -17.89
N LEU A 151 14.86 10.18 -16.91
CA LEU A 151 15.61 10.28 -15.65
C LEU A 151 17.08 9.90 -15.79
N GLY A 152 17.40 9.05 -16.76
CA GLY A 152 18.66 8.34 -16.82
C GLY A 152 18.66 7.10 -15.91
N GLU A 153 19.44 6.10 -16.30
CA GLU A 153 19.45 4.78 -15.67
C GLU A 153 19.80 4.83 -14.18
N ALA A 154 20.80 5.63 -13.80
CA ALA A 154 21.23 5.76 -12.41
C ALA A 154 20.14 6.34 -11.51
N ALA A 155 19.43 7.37 -11.96
CA ALA A 155 18.35 7.99 -11.21
C ALA A 155 17.11 7.09 -11.16
N ALA A 156 16.76 6.43 -12.26
CA ALA A 156 15.65 5.46 -12.29
C ALA A 156 15.89 4.29 -11.32
N ARG A 157 17.14 3.79 -11.24
CA ARG A 157 17.54 2.77 -10.27
C ARG A 157 17.41 3.26 -8.83
N LEU A 158 17.80 4.51 -8.55
CA LEU A 158 17.68 5.10 -7.22
C LEU A 158 16.21 5.27 -6.82
N ALA A 159 15.39 5.79 -7.73
CA ALA A 159 13.94 5.93 -7.54
C ALA A 159 13.28 4.58 -7.23
N LEU A 160 13.67 3.52 -7.95
CA LEU A 160 13.14 2.18 -7.73
C LEU A 160 13.57 1.59 -6.37
N ARG A 161 14.82 1.78 -5.96
CA ARG A 161 15.29 1.36 -4.62
C ARG A 161 14.52 2.09 -3.52
N GLN A 162 14.35 3.39 -3.66
CA GLN A 162 13.64 4.21 -2.69
C GLN A 162 12.14 3.87 -2.66
N ALA A 163 11.53 3.52 -3.80
CA ALA A 163 10.18 2.96 -3.85
C ALA A 163 10.09 1.64 -3.07
N MET A 164 11.05 0.72 -3.26
CA MET A 164 11.11 -0.54 -2.52
C MET A 164 11.30 -0.31 -1.01
N GLU A 165 12.08 0.70 -0.59
CA GLU A 165 12.24 1.07 0.82
C GLU A 165 10.96 1.67 1.42
N VAL A 166 10.25 2.52 0.67
CA VAL A 166 8.95 3.05 1.08
C VAL A 166 7.94 1.91 1.26
N LEU A 167 7.89 0.96 0.33
CA LEU A 167 7.07 -0.23 0.43
C LEU A 167 7.44 -1.10 1.63
N ALA A 168 8.72 -1.45 1.78
CA ALA A 168 9.19 -2.26 2.89
C ALA A 168 8.87 -1.58 4.24
N GLY A 169 9.14 -0.27 4.36
CA GLY A 169 8.92 0.48 5.60
C GLY A 169 7.45 0.69 5.98
N GLN A 170 6.53 0.65 5.01
CA GLN A 170 5.09 0.79 5.29
C GLN A 170 4.39 -0.54 5.61
N PHE A 171 4.87 -1.67 5.07
CA PHE A 171 4.18 -2.95 5.17
C PHE A 171 4.92 -4.02 6.00
N VAL A 172 6.25 -3.95 6.12
CA VAL A 172 7.06 -4.98 6.77
C VAL A 172 8.01 -4.36 7.79
N MET A 173 7.72 -4.58 9.08
CA MET A 173 8.57 -4.07 10.17
C MET A 173 9.96 -4.74 10.23
N GLY A 174 10.15 -5.88 9.58
CA GLY A 174 11.44 -6.53 9.37
C GLY A 174 11.29 -7.89 8.68
N GLU A 175 12.33 -8.32 7.96
CA GLU A 175 12.34 -9.59 7.19
C GLU A 175 12.23 -10.85 8.07
N SER A 176 12.41 -10.70 9.39
CA SER A 176 12.17 -11.75 10.37
C SER A 176 11.55 -11.13 11.62
N LEU A 177 10.85 -11.93 12.43
CA LEU A 177 10.33 -11.47 13.72
C LEU A 177 11.45 -10.87 14.60
N ALA A 178 12.65 -11.45 14.56
CA ALA A 178 13.81 -10.93 15.29
C ALA A 178 14.25 -9.55 14.78
N ALA A 179 14.24 -9.32 13.47
CA ALA A 179 14.51 -8.01 12.88
C ALA A 179 13.42 -6.99 13.25
N ALA A 180 12.16 -7.39 13.14
CA ALA A 180 11.01 -6.56 13.48
C ALA A 180 11.01 -6.14 14.96
N LEU A 181 11.35 -7.06 15.88
CA LEU A 181 11.50 -6.79 17.31
C LEU A 181 12.65 -5.83 17.64
N ARG A 182 13.75 -5.86 16.86
CA ARG A 182 14.85 -4.89 17.02
C ARG A 182 14.46 -3.51 16.51
N GLN A 183 13.67 -3.45 15.45
CA GLN A 183 13.26 -2.21 14.80
C GLN A 183 12.06 -1.54 15.51
N ALA A 184 11.23 -2.31 16.22
CA ALA A 184 10.09 -1.82 16.98
C ALA A 184 10.52 -0.76 18.02
N PRO A 185 10.05 0.50 17.89
CA PRO A 185 10.37 1.56 18.84
C PRO A 185 9.98 1.19 20.28
N ARG A 186 10.93 1.24 21.20
CA ARG A 186 10.64 1.03 22.63
C ARG A 186 10.05 2.31 23.23
N ARG A 187 8.74 2.48 23.10
CA ARG A 187 8.00 3.59 23.73
C ARG A 187 7.14 3.09 24.90
N PRO A 188 7.21 3.71 26.08
CA PRO A 188 6.35 3.37 27.21
C PRO A 188 4.87 3.42 26.81
N GLY A 189 4.12 2.36 27.13
CA GLY A 189 2.69 2.27 26.84
C GLY A 189 2.33 1.78 25.43
N LEU A 190 3.29 1.62 24.53
CA LEU A 190 3.04 1.07 23.19
C LEU A 190 3.34 -0.44 23.18
N ARG A 191 2.41 -1.23 22.63
CA ARG A 191 2.55 -2.67 22.43
C ARG A 191 2.45 -2.98 20.94
N TYR A 192 3.20 -3.97 20.49
CA TYR A 192 3.24 -4.41 19.10
C TYR A 192 2.58 -5.78 18.96
N SER A 193 1.78 -5.95 17.90
CA SER A 193 1.30 -7.24 17.42
C SER A 193 1.89 -7.43 16.02
N PHE A 194 2.46 -8.60 15.75
CA PHE A 194 3.10 -8.90 14.47
C PHE A 194 2.18 -9.80 13.65
N ASP A 195 1.78 -9.31 12.48
CA ASP A 195 1.15 -10.13 11.46
C ASP A 195 2.25 -10.78 10.62
N CYS A 196 2.25 -12.12 10.55
CA CYS A 196 3.28 -12.88 9.84
C CYS A 196 2.68 -13.34 8.52
N LEU A 197 3.16 -12.74 7.42
CA LEU A 197 2.79 -13.04 6.03
C LEU A 197 3.57 -14.25 5.48
#